data_AF-A0A954YUB6-F1
#
_entry.id   AF-A0A954YUB6-F1
#
_cell.length_a   1.000
_cell.length_b   1.000
_cell.length_c   1.000
_cell.angle_alpha   90.00
_cell.angle_beta   90.00
_cell.angle_gamma   90.00
#
_symmetry.space_group_name_H-M   'P 1'
#
loop_
_entity.id
_entity.type
_entity.pdbx_description
1 polymer ?
#
loop_
_entity_poly.entity_id
_entity_poly.type
_entity_poly.pdbx_seq_one_letter_code
_entity_poly.pdbx_strand_id
1 'polypeptide(L)'
;MSLMDWLVKRKKPLSKMTRSELRRQELLLEKDRTQLVNKTMKLARQKQELFEKGAKEKVPEVRRMMAQEFELKTSEQLMLSRQLNIRSKEMMTVSRLRMMRENADRAASAGSNLGLISEKDILRLGKMIENDSIKTELYQERLDEVLKLGREVDEGSAALSDAGQTVLDVWDQMDRGAIEDSTEAYDEADRRVREQQNAASE
;
A
#
# COMPACT_ATOMS: atom_id res chain seq x y z
N MET A 1 -4.14 13.08 -4.45
CA MET A 1 -4.41 13.15 -5.90
C MET A 1 -3.32 12.36 -6.59
N SER A 2 -3.63 11.41 -7.49
CA SER A 2 -2.57 10.62 -8.17
C SER A 2 -1.69 11.48 -9.07
N LEU A 3 -0.44 11.05 -9.31
CA LEU A 3 0.41 11.65 -10.33
C LEU A 3 -0.30 11.63 -11.69
N MET A 4 -1.03 10.54 -11.95
CA MET A 4 -1.86 10.35 -13.15
C MET A 4 -2.97 11.37 -13.26
N ASP A 5 -3.78 11.53 -12.22
CA ASP A 5 -4.83 12.53 -12.18
C ASP A 5 -4.27 13.93 -12.43
N TRP A 6 -3.11 14.21 -11.86
CA TRP A 6 -2.45 15.50 -12.02
C TRP A 6 -1.90 15.73 -13.44
N LEU A 7 -1.33 14.69 -14.06
CA LEU A 7 -0.84 14.73 -15.44
C LEU A 7 -1.99 14.83 -16.45
N VAL A 8 -3.01 14.00 -16.31
CA VAL A 8 -4.16 13.91 -17.24
C VAL A 8 -5.08 15.11 -17.13
N LYS A 9 -5.34 15.65 -15.92
CA LYS A 9 -6.18 16.84 -15.75
C LYS A 9 -5.50 18.13 -16.23
N ARG A 10 -4.19 18.11 -16.49
CA ARG A 10 -3.47 19.26 -17.05
C ARG A 10 -3.39 19.17 -18.57
N LYS A 11 -3.89 20.21 -19.24
CA LYS A 11 -3.76 20.41 -20.70
C LYS A 11 -2.31 20.61 -21.19
N LYS A 12 -1.30 20.48 -20.32
CA LYS A 12 0.11 20.76 -20.63
C LYS A 12 0.90 19.44 -20.64
N PRO A 13 1.60 19.10 -21.73
CA PRO A 13 2.44 17.91 -21.79
C PRO A 13 3.61 18.02 -20.80
N LEU A 14 4.16 16.87 -20.38
CA LEU A 14 5.40 16.75 -19.60
C LEU A 14 6.56 17.58 -20.19
N SER A 15 6.56 17.76 -21.52
CA SER A 15 7.53 18.59 -22.24
C SER A 15 7.47 20.09 -21.88
N LYS A 16 6.38 20.58 -21.27
CA LYS A 16 6.16 21.99 -20.89
C LYS A 16 6.08 22.24 -19.39
N MET A 17 6.44 21.25 -18.56
CA MET A 17 6.43 21.40 -17.10
C MET A 17 7.67 22.16 -16.61
N THR A 18 7.44 23.16 -15.77
CA THR A 18 8.51 23.93 -15.13
C THR A 18 9.09 23.19 -13.93
N ARG A 19 10.35 23.51 -13.57
CA ARG A 19 11.00 22.97 -12.35
C ARG A 19 10.18 23.26 -11.09
N SER A 20 9.57 24.45 -11.00
CA SER A 20 8.74 24.85 -9.86
C SER A 20 7.46 24.01 -9.74
N GLU A 21 6.80 23.72 -10.86
CA GLU A 21 5.61 22.84 -10.87
C GLU A 21 5.94 21.41 -10.43
N LEU A 22 7.05 20.86 -10.93
CA LEU A 22 7.51 19.53 -10.54
C LEU A 22 7.90 19.49 -9.06
N ARG A 23 8.58 20.53 -8.56
CA ARG A 23 8.94 20.62 -7.13
C ARG A 23 7.70 20.71 -6.23
N ARG A 24 6.68 21.47 -6.62
CA ARG A 24 5.42 21.52 -5.87
C ARG A 24 4.75 20.15 -5.82
N GLN A 25 4.76 19.41 -6.93
CA GLN A 25 4.18 18.08 -6.97
C GLN A 25 4.98 17.05 -6.14
N GLU A 26 6.31 17.12 -6.13
CA GLU A 26 7.14 16.31 -5.23
C GLU A 26 6.73 16.51 -3.76
N LEU A 27 6.57 17.77 -3.32
CA LEU A 27 6.21 18.09 -1.94
C LEU A 27 4.82 17.55 -1.55
N LEU A 28 3.86 17.59 -2.48
CA LEU A 28 2.52 17.02 -2.25
C LEU A 28 2.60 15.49 -2.12
N LEU A 29 3.31 14.82 -3.02
CA LEU A 29 3.49 13.37 -2.98
C LEU A 29 4.28 12.93 -1.74
N GLU A 30 5.26 13.72 -1.29
CA GLU A 30 6.02 13.47 -0.07
C GLU A 30 5.13 13.58 1.18
N LYS A 31 4.25 14.58 1.23
CA LYS A 31 3.25 14.71 2.30
C LYS A 31 2.32 13.49 2.32
N ASP A 32 1.76 13.10 1.19
CA ASP A 32 0.87 11.94 1.07
C ASP A 32 1.59 10.64 1.47
N ARG A 33 2.84 10.45 1.03
CA ARG A 33 3.69 9.31 1.42
C ARG A 33 3.88 9.26 2.94
N THR A 34 4.21 10.40 3.54
CA THR A 34 4.43 10.50 5.00
C THR A 34 3.17 10.15 5.77
N GLN A 35 2.00 10.61 5.32
CA GLN A 35 0.73 10.25 5.93
C GLN A 35 0.45 8.74 5.85
N LEU A 36 0.73 8.11 4.70
CA LEU A 36 0.56 6.66 4.54
C LEU A 36 1.51 5.86 5.44
N VAL A 37 2.77 6.29 5.57
CA VAL A 37 3.73 5.69 6.51
C VAL A 37 3.19 5.75 7.94
N ASN A 38 2.75 6.93 8.37
CA ASN A 38 2.22 7.11 9.73
C ASN A 38 0.99 6.24 10.00
N LYS A 39 0.06 6.13 9.02
CA LYS A 39 -1.10 5.24 9.12
C LYS A 39 -0.69 3.77 9.20
N THR A 40 0.26 3.35 8.37
CA THR A 40 0.78 1.97 8.37
C THR A 40 1.42 1.61 9.71
N MET A 41 2.23 2.53 10.28
CA MET A 41 2.82 2.35 11.61
C MET A 41 1.77 2.28 12.72
N LYS A 42 0.71 3.10 12.63
CA LYS A 42 -0.40 3.06 13.58
C LYS A 42 -1.12 1.71 13.53
N LEU A 43 -1.43 1.20 12.34
CA LEU A 43 -2.07 -0.11 12.17
C LEU A 43 -1.19 -1.24 12.72
N ALA A 44 0.12 -1.20 12.47
CA ALA A 44 1.05 -2.20 13.01
C ALA A 44 0.99 -2.26 14.54
N ARG A 45 1.01 -1.09 15.22
CA ARG A 45 0.85 -1.03 16.68
C ARG A 45 -0.50 -1.57 17.14
N GLN A 46 -1.58 -1.18 16.47
CA GLN A 46 -2.93 -1.65 16.82
C GLN A 46 -3.08 -3.17 16.65
N LYS A 47 -2.47 -3.76 15.61
CA LYS A 47 -2.44 -5.21 15.41
C LYS A 47 -1.68 -5.92 16.51
N GLN A 48 -0.50 -5.41 16.86
CA GLN A 48 0.30 -5.96 17.95
C GLN A 48 -0.48 -5.92 19.28
N GLU A 49 -1.08 -4.78 19.62
CA GLU A 49 -1.91 -4.65 20.82
C GLU A 49 -3.13 -5.59 20.81
N LEU A 50 -3.75 -5.78 19.64
CA LEU A 50 -4.89 -6.69 19.49
C LEU A 50 -4.46 -8.14 19.68
N PHE A 51 -3.31 -8.52 19.12
CA PHE A 51 -2.76 -9.86 19.27
C PHE A 51 -2.42 -10.18 20.72
N GLU A 52 -1.71 -9.26 21.40
CA GLU A 52 -1.35 -9.41 22.81
C GLU A 52 -2.58 -9.49 23.73
N LYS A 53 -3.67 -8.77 23.40
CA LYS A 53 -4.94 -8.88 24.12
C LYS A 53 -5.61 -10.22 23.89
N GLY A 54 -5.68 -10.67 22.63
CA GLY A 54 -6.29 -11.96 22.29
C GLY A 54 -5.56 -13.16 22.90
N ALA A 55 -4.22 -13.10 22.97
CA ALA A 55 -3.40 -14.11 23.65
C ALA A 55 -3.70 -14.23 25.16
N LYS A 56 -4.14 -13.14 25.80
CA LYS A 56 -4.48 -13.12 27.24
C LYS A 56 -5.97 -13.35 27.51
N GLU A 57 -6.80 -13.24 26.49
CA GLU A 57 -8.25 -13.43 26.59
C GLU A 57 -8.55 -14.90 26.87
N LYS A 58 -9.58 -15.18 27.68
CA LYS A 58 -9.98 -16.54 28.05
C LYS A 58 -11.34 -16.93 27.48
N VAL A 59 -12.14 -15.93 27.07
CA VAL A 59 -13.46 -16.16 26.49
C VAL A 59 -13.32 -16.48 24.99
N PRO A 60 -13.69 -17.69 24.54
CA PRO A 60 -13.46 -18.12 23.15
C PRO A 60 -14.17 -17.26 22.10
N GLU A 61 -15.36 -16.75 22.42
CA GLU A 61 -16.13 -15.87 21.54
C GLU A 61 -15.42 -14.53 21.34
N VAL A 62 -14.82 -14.00 22.42
CA VAL A 62 -14.04 -12.75 22.37
C VAL A 62 -12.74 -12.95 21.60
N ARG A 63 -12.06 -14.09 21.79
CA ARG A 63 -10.89 -14.45 20.96
C ARG A 63 -11.25 -14.52 19.48
N ARG A 64 -12.34 -15.19 19.12
CA ARG A 64 -12.83 -15.28 17.73
C ARG A 64 -13.05 -13.90 17.12
N MET A 65 -13.72 -13.00 17.85
CA MET A 65 -13.90 -11.61 17.42
C MET A 65 -12.56 -10.87 17.25
N MET A 66 -11.60 -11.04 18.18
CA MET A 66 -10.28 -10.41 18.08
C MET A 66 -9.46 -10.96 16.90
N ALA A 67 -9.58 -12.24 16.59
CA ALA A 67 -8.93 -12.87 15.43
C ALA A 67 -9.48 -12.31 14.11
N GLN A 68 -10.79 -12.14 14.00
CA GLN A 68 -11.42 -11.47 12.85
C GLN A 68 -10.96 -10.01 12.71
N GLU A 69 -10.90 -9.27 13.82
CA GLU A 69 -10.41 -7.89 13.81
C GLU A 69 -8.91 -7.82 13.41
N PHE A 70 -8.11 -8.82 13.77
CA PHE A 70 -6.70 -8.91 13.37
C PHE A 70 -6.56 -9.13 11.87
N GLU A 71 -7.37 -10.02 11.31
CA GLU A 71 -7.46 -10.26 9.87
C GLU A 71 -7.84 -8.97 9.12
N LEU A 72 -8.89 -8.27 9.55
CA LEU A 72 -9.35 -7.01 8.94
C LEU A 72 -8.24 -5.95 8.93
N LYS A 73 -7.53 -5.78 10.05
CA LYS A 73 -6.40 -4.85 10.12
C LYS A 73 -5.23 -5.28 9.22
N THR A 74 -5.04 -6.58 9.02
CA THR A 74 -4.02 -7.09 8.10
C THR A 74 -4.37 -6.73 6.66
N SER A 75 -5.63 -6.90 6.26
CA SER A 75 -6.12 -6.48 4.95
C SER A 75 -5.92 -4.98 4.73
N GLU A 76 -6.29 -4.14 5.72
CA GLU A 76 -6.09 -2.69 5.66
C GLU A 76 -4.59 -2.33 5.53
N GLN A 77 -3.72 -3.01 6.28
CA GLN A 77 -2.28 -2.79 6.22
C GLN A 77 -1.69 -3.14 4.85
N LEU A 78 -2.12 -4.25 4.23
CA LEU A 78 -1.70 -4.65 2.88
C LEU A 78 -2.15 -3.61 1.84
N MET A 79 -3.38 -3.13 1.94
CA MET A 79 -3.91 -2.08 1.08
C MET A 79 -3.12 -0.77 1.19
N LEU A 80 -2.84 -0.30 2.41
CA LEU A 80 -2.02 0.89 2.63
C LEU A 80 -0.58 0.69 2.12
N SER A 81 -0.03 -0.52 2.25
CA SER A 81 1.30 -0.86 1.72
C SER A 81 1.35 -0.78 0.19
N ARG A 82 0.31 -1.27 -0.50
CA ARG A 82 0.16 -1.12 -1.96
C ARG A 82 0.09 0.35 -2.35
N GLN A 83 -0.73 1.16 -1.66
CA GLN A 83 -0.82 2.60 -1.91
C GLN A 83 0.50 3.32 -1.65
N LEU A 84 1.22 2.96 -0.58
CA LEU A 84 2.52 3.53 -0.26
C LEU A 84 3.56 3.24 -1.34
N ASN A 85 3.56 2.02 -1.90
CA ASN A 85 4.42 1.64 -3.01
C ASN A 85 4.14 2.51 -4.25
N ILE A 86 2.86 2.67 -4.61
CA ILE A 86 2.44 3.54 -5.72
C ILE A 86 2.91 4.97 -5.48
N ARG A 87 2.62 5.56 -4.31
CA ARG A 87 3.01 6.94 -3.98
C ARG A 87 4.52 7.15 -4.02
N SER A 88 5.28 6.16 -3.56
CA SER A 88 6.74 6.19 -3.58
C SER A 88 7.28 6.19 -5.02
N LYS A 89 6.72 5.33 -5.89
CA LYS A 89 7.06 5.30 -7.32
C LYS A 89 6.69 6.59 -8.05
N GLU A 90 5.50 7.13 -7.78
CA GLU A 90 5.05 8.41 -8.31
C GLU A 90 6.03 9.53 -7.92
N MET A 91 6.39 9.61 -6.64
CA MET A 91 7.34 10.62 -6.16
C MET A 91 8.72 10.47 -6.81
N MET A 92 9.26 9.25 -6.90
CA MET A 92 10.52 8.99 -7.60
C MET A 92 10.45 9.41 -9.08
N THR A 93 9.32 9.17 -9.73
CA THR A 93 9.09 9.55 -11.13
C THR A 93 9.10 11.06 -11.30
N VAL A 94 8.39 11.81 -10.45
CA VAL A 94 8.42 13.28 -10.46
C VAL A 94 9.83 13.80 -10.18
N SER A 95 10.56 13.16 -9.26
CA SER A 95 11.91 13.60 -8.94
C SER A 95 12.89 13.41 -10.08
N ARG A 96 12.80 12.27 -10.78
CA ARG A 96 13.53 12.06 -12.04
C ARG A 96 13.15 13.10 -13.08
N LEU A 97 11.86 13.38 -13.28
CA LEU A 97 11.38 14.42 -14.20
C LEU A 97 11.97 15.80 -13.88
N ARG A 98 12.03 16.15 -12.59
CA ARG A 98 12.64 17.41 -12.16
C ARG A 98 14.13 17.43 -12.50
N MET A 99 14.90 16.40 -12.14
CA MET A 99 16.33 16.30 -12.46
C MET A 99 16.59 16.42 -13.96
N MET A 100 15.78 15.73 -14.78
CA MET A 100 15.89 15.81 -16.24
C MET A 100 15.68 17.24 -16.75
N ARG A 101 14.75 18.01 -16.16
CA ARG A 101 14.58 19.43 -16.47
C ARG A 101 15.77 20.29 -16.10
N GLU A 102 16.33 20.09 -14.91
CA GLU A 102 17.49 20.88 -14.48
C GLU A 102 18.73 20.60 -15.32
N ASN A 103 18.86 19.38 -15.83
CA ASN A 103 19.92 19.01 -16.76
C ASN A 103 19.70 19.59 -18.15
N ALA A 104 18.46 19.59 -18.65
CA ALA A 104 18.12 20.21 -19.93
C ALA A 104 18.35 21.74 -19.92
N ASP A 105 17.97 22.43 -18.85
CA ASP A 105 18.21 23.87 -18.69
C ASP A 105 19.73 24.19 -18.64
N ARG A 106 20.51 23.35 -17.94
CA ARG A 106 21.98 23.45 -17.89
C ARG A 106 22.64 23.16 -19.24
N ALA A 107 22.19 22.13 -19.95
CA ALA A 107 22.68 21.75 -21.27
C ALA A 107 22.43 22.87 -22.30
N ALA A 108 21.24 23.46 -22.28
CA ALA A 108 20.90 24.61 -23.11
C ALA A 108 21.77 25.84 -22.80
N SER A 109 22.10 26.06 -21.52
CA SER A 109 22.98 27.17 -21.10
C SER A 109 24.47 26.93 -21.45
N ALA A 110 24.89 25.67 -21.52
CA ALA A 110 26.28 25.27 -21.76
C ALA A 110 26.60 24.93 -23.23
N GLY A 111 25.63 25.01 -24.14
CA GLY A 111 25.81 24.69 -25.57
C GLY A 111 26.13 23.21 -25.85
N SER A 112 25.87 22.32 -24.90
CA SER A 112 26.21 20.89 -24.98
C SER A 112 24.95 20.04 -25.05
N ASN A 113 24.90 19.08 -25.97
CA ASN A 113 23.79 18.14 -26.10
C ASN A 113 23.88 16.93 -25.15
N LEU A 114 24.94 16.87 -24.32
CA LEU A 114 25.18 15.73 -23.43
C LEU A 114 24.18 15.73 -22.27
N GLY A 115 23.37 14.68 -22.17
CA GLY A 115 22.36 14.51 -21.11
C GLY A 115 20.95 14.98 -21.47
N LEU A 116 20.71 15.41 -22.72
CA LEU A 116 19.37 15.69 -23.23
C LEU A 116 18.64 14.37 -23.53
N ILE A 117 17.57 14.13 -22.79
CA ILE A 117 16.63 13.04 -23.10
C ILE A 117 15.73 13.52 -24.24
N SER A 118 15.57 12.66 -25.26
CA SER A 118 14.80 13.04 -26.44
C SER A 118 13.33 13.23 -26.09
N GLU A 119 12.62 14.09 -26.83
CA GLU A 119 11.18 14.28 -26.65
C GLU A 119 10.40 12.95 -26.84
N LYS A 120 10.96 12.03 -27.63
CA LYS A 120 10.45 10.66 -27.83
C LYS A 120 10.52 9.82 -26.56
N ASP A 121 11.56 9.96 -25.74
CA ASP A 121 11.70 9.24 -24.46
C ASP A 121 10.75 9.80 -23.40
N ILE A 122 10.53 11.12 -23.39
CA ILE A 122 9.52 11.77 -22.55
C ILE A 122 8.11 11.29 -22.91
N LEU A 123 7.81 11.19 -24.22
CA LEU A 123 6.53 10.64 -24.71
C LEU A 123 6.37 9.15 -24.38
N ARG A 124 7.45 8.36 -24.45
CA ARG A 124 7.43 6.94 -24.09
C ARG A 124 7.18 6.74 -22.60
N LEU A 125 7.81 7.55 -21.74
CA LEU A 125 7.53 7.58 -20.31
C LEU A 125 6.07 7.96 -20.05
N GLY A 126 5.55 8.98 -20.75
CA GLY A 126 4.14 9.37 -20.66
C GLY A 126 3.16 8.23 -20.97
N LYS A 127 3.42 7.45 -22.04
CA LYS A 127 2.57 6.30 -22.42
C LYS A 127 2.66 5.11 -21.46
N MET A 128 3.85 4.81 -20.93
CA MET A 128 4.00 3.73 -19.94
C MET A 128 3.27 4.06 -18.63
N ILE A 129 3.27 5.35 -18.29
CA ILE A 129 2.58 5.91 -17.14
C ILE A 129 1.05 5.80 -17.35
N GLU A 130 0.51 6.13 -18.54
CA GLU A 130 -0.93 5.95 -18.90
C GLU A 130 -1.42 4.50 -18.81
N ASN A 131 -0.64 3.50 -19.22
CA ASN A 131 -1.10 2.11 -19.21
C ASN A 131 -1.25 1.51 -17.80
N ASP A 132 -0.53 2.02 -16.79
CA ASP A 132 -0.62 1.52 -15.40
C ASP A 132 -1.85 2.07 -14.65
N SER A 133 -2.53 3.13 -15.14
CA SER A 133 -3.77 3.62 -14.51
C SER A 133 -4.94 2.63 -14.64
N ILE A 134 -4.93 1.81 -15.69
CA ILE A 134 -5.94 0.77 -15.95
C ILE A 134 -5.93 -0.31 -14.84
N LYS A 135 -4.80 -0.52 -14.14
CA LYS A 135 -4.72 -1.43 -12.99
C LYS A 135 -5.34 -0.87 -11.71
N THR A 136 -5.53 0.45 -11.61
CA THR A 136 -6.14 1.08 -10.42
C THR A 136 -7.66 0.91 -10.41
N GLU A 137 -8.29 0.79 -11.58
CA GLU A 137 -9.72 0.45 -11.73
C GLU A 137 -9.97 -1.01 -11.33
N LEU A 138 -9.07 -1.92 -11.71
CA LEU A 138 -9.06 -3.30 -11.24
C LEU A 138 -8.99 -3.36 -9.70
N TYR A 139 -8.22 -2.47 -9.07
CA TYR A 139 -8.12 -2.39 -7.61
C TYR A 139 -9.41 -1.89 -6.93
N GLN A 140 -10.22 -1.07 -7.61
CA GLN A 140 -11.56 -0.68 -7.12
C GLN A 140 -12.55 -1.85 -7.25
N GLU A 141 -12.51 -2.57 -8.37
CA GLU A 141 -13.30 -3.81 -8.54
C GLU A 141 -12.96 -4.86 -7.46
N ARG A 142 -11.68 -5.00 -7.09
CA ARG A 142 -11.27 -5.89 -5.99
C ARG A 142 -11.70 -5.39 -4.61
N LEU A 143 -11.72 -4.08 -4.39
CA LEU A 143 -12.26 -3.45 -3.19
C LEU A 143 -13.76 -3.76 -3.06
N ASP A 144 -14.50 -3.73 -4.16
CA ASP A 144 -15.92 -4.09 -4.21
C ASP A 144 -16.14 -5.59 -3.99
N GLU A 145 -15.25 -6.47 -4.47
CA GLU A 145 -15.27 -7.91 -4.14
C GLU A 145 -15.00 -8.20 -2.65
N VAL A 146 -14.03 -7.52 -2.04
CA VAL A 146 -13.73 -7.66 -0.61
C VAL A 146 -14.89 -7.14 0.25
N LEU A 147 -15.55 -6.04 -0.16
CA LEU A 147 -16.76 -5.55 0.49
C LEU A 147 -17.96 -6.50 0.30
N LYS A 148 -17.98 -7.27 -0.79
CA LYS A 148 -18.99 -8.30 -1.05
C LYS A 148 -18.78 -9.53 -0.17
N LEU A 149 -17.53 -9.97 0.03
CA LEU A 149 -17.16 -10.98 1.03
C LEU A 149 -17.54 -10.56 2.46
N GLY A 150 -17.39 -9.27 2.80
CA GLY A 150 -17.85 -8.71 4.07
C GLY A 150 -19.36 -8.81 4.31
N ARG A 151 -20.19 -8.86 3.25
CA ARG A 151 -21.65 -9.06 3.37
C ARG A 151 -22.04 -10.51 3.62
N GLU A 152 -21.26 -11.47 3.14
CA GLU A 152 -21.49 -12.89 3.40
C GLU A 152 -21.17 -13.26 4.86
N VAL A 153 -20.28 -12.51 5.52
CA VAL A 153 -19.97 -12.62 6.96
C VAL A 153 -21.13 -12.11 7.84
N ASP A 154 -21.90 -11.12 7.39
CA ASP A 154 -23.04 -10.55 8.11
C ASP A 154 -24.31 -11.46 8.08
N GLU A 155 -24.40 -12.43 7.15
CA GLU A 155 -25.61 -13.27 6.96
C GLU A 155 -25.72 -14.52 7.85
N GLY A 156 -24.99 -14.58 8.97
CA GLY A 156 -25.46 -15.37 10.14
C GLY A 156 -24.93 -16.80 10.28
N SER A 157 -23.86 -17.19 9.59
CA SER A 157 -23.02 -18.31 10.02
C SER A 157 -21.55 -17.93 9.87
N ALA A 158 -21.01 -17.19 10.84
CA ALA A 158 -19.60 -16.78 10.85
C ALA A 158 -18.70 -18.00 11.11
N ALA A 159 -18.52 -18.83 10.09
CA ALA A 159 -17.32 -19.64 9.98
C ALA A 159 -16.15 -18.65 9.96
N LEU A 160 -15.21 -18.85 10.89
CA LEU A 160 -13.98 -18.08 10.89
C LEU A 160 -13.28 -18.32 9.55
N SER A 161 -12.78 -17.27 8.91
CA SER A 161 -11.94 -17.45 7.73
C SER A 161 -10.69 -18.26 8.10
N ASP A 162 -10.03 -18.87 7.11
CA ASP A 162 -8.76 -19.58 7.32
C ASP A 162 -7.69 -18.65 7.96
N ALA A 163 -7.76 -17.35 7.64
CA ALA A 163 -6.91 -16.31 8.22
C ALA A 163 -7.22 -16.04 9.69
N GLY A 164 -8.49 -15.92 10.07
CA GLY A 164 -8.89 -15.83 11.47
C GLY A 164 -8.52 -17.10 12.25
N GLN A 165 -8.67 -18.28 11.64
CA GLN A 165 -8.35 -19.55 12.27
C GLN A 165 -6.85 -19.67 12.55
N THR A 166 -6.02 -19.18 11.63
CA THR A 166 -4.57 -19.11 11.81
C THR A 166 -4.17 -18.33 13.07
N VAL A 167 -4.85 -17.21 13.37
CA VAL A 167 -4.56 -16.42 14.58
C VAL A 167 -4.94 -17.20 15.85
N LEU A 168 -6.09 -17.90 15.83
CA LEU A 168 -6.50 -18.74 16.96
C LEU A 168 -5.53 -19.90 17.18
N ASP A 169 -5.09 -20.56 16.12
CA ASP A 169 -4.16 -21.69 16.20
C ASP A 169 -2.82 -21.26 16.83
N VAL A 170 -2.36 -20.05 16.55
CA VAL A 170 -1.15 -19.49 17.18
C VAL A 170 -1.38 -19.20 18.66
N TRP A 171 -2.52 -18.62 19.05
CA TRP A 171 -2.83 -18.45 20.48
C TRP A 171 -2.96 -19.79 21.21
N ASP A 172 -3.54 -20.80 20.58
CA ASP A 172 -3.62 -22.16 21.14
C ASP A 172 -2.23 -22.79 21.31
N GLN A 173 -1.28 -22.49 20.41
CA GLN A 173 0.11 -22.91 20.56
C GLN A 173 0.80 -22.18 21.72
N MET A 174 0.51 -20.89 21.92
CA MET A 174 0.99 -20.13 23.08
C MET A 174 0.41 -20.68 24.40
N ASP A 175 -0.89 -20.96 24.44
CA ASP A 175 -1.56 -21.53 25.62
C ASP A 175 -1.00 -22.90 26.02
N ARG A 176 -0.52 -23.69 25.04
CA ARG A 176 0.13 -24.99 25.26
C ARG A 176 1.62 -24.89 25.59
N GLY A 177 2.20 -23.69 25.55
CA GLY A 177 3.64 -23.47 25.73
C GLY A 177 4.50 -23.95 24.56
N ALA A 178 3.91 -24.16 23.37
CA ALA A 178 4.66 -24.49 22.16
C ALA A 178 5.39 -23.27 21.57
N ILE A 179 4.87 -22.07 21.82
CA ILE A 179 5.53 -20.79 21.54
C ILE A 179 5.53 -19.98 22.83
N GLU A 180 6.70 -19.71 23.40
CA GLU A 180 6.84 -18.95 24.64
C GLU A 180 7.07 -17.45 24.39
N ASP A 181 7.68 -17.09 23.25
CA ASP A 181 7.91 -15.69 22.88
C ASP A 181 6.69 -15.10 22.17
N SER A 182 6.09 -14.08 22.81
CA SER A 182 4.96 -13.34 22.26
C SER A 182 5.28 -12.59 20.96
N THR A 183 6.55 -12.22 20.75
CA THR A 183 7.00 -11.53 19.53
C THR A 183 7.07 -12.51 18.38
N GLU A 184 7.67 -13.68 18.61
CA GLU A 184 7.73 -14.78 17.64
C GLU A 184 6.31 -15.23 17.24
N ALA A 185 5.42 -15.39 18.22
CA ALA A 185 4.02 -15.73 17.97
C ALA A 185 3.31 -14.70 17.09
N TYR A 186 3.49 -13.41 17.38
CA TYR A 186 2.92 -12.33 16.57
C TYR A 186 3.45 -12.35 15.14
N ASP A 187 4.77 -12.47 14.96
CA ASP A 187 5.41 -12.46 13.65
C ASP A 187 4.96 -13.66 12.80
N GLU A 188 4.81 -14.84 13.42
CA GLU A 188 4.30 -16.04 12.76
C GLU A 188 2.84 -15.87 12.32
N ALA A 189 1.98 -15.35 13.20
CA ALA A 189 0.58 -15.07 12.88
C ALA A 189 0.46 -14.02 11.76
N ASP A 190 1.19 -12.92 11.85
CA ASP A 190 1.17 -11.86 10.83
C ASP A 190 1.66 -12.39 9.48
N ARG A 191 2.72 -13.20 9.45
CA ARG A 191 3.24 -13.77 8.21
C ARG A 191 2.20 -14.66 7.53
N ARG A 192 1.63 -15.63 8.25
CA ARG A 192 0.68 -16.61 7.67
C ARG A 192 -0.61 -15.94 7.20
N VAL A 193 -1.17 -15.01 7.98
CA VAL A 193 -2.37 -14.27 7.59
C VAL A 193 -2.13 -13.45 6.32
N ARG A 194 -0.96 -12.79 6.21
CA ARG A 194 -0.62 -12.05 4.99
C ARG A 194 -0.42 -12.96 3.77
N GLU A 195 0.20 -14.11 3.94
CA GLU A 195 0.38 -15.09 2.86
C GLU A 195 -0.97 -15.56 2.32
N GLN A 196 -1.91 -15.90 3.20
CA GLN A 196 -3.26 -16.31 2.81
C GLN A 196 -4.05 -15.18 2.13
N GLN A 197 -3.97 -13.95 2.65
CA GLN A 197 -4.64 -12.80 2.03
C GLN A 197 -4.05 -12.41 0.66
N ASN A 198 -2.75 -12.61 0.47
CA ASN A 198 -2.11 -12.42 -0.83
C ASN A 198 -2.47 -13.54 -1.81
N ALA A 199 -2.50 -14.80 -1.37
CA ALA A 199 -2.91 -15.94 -2.20
C ALA A 199 -4.38 -15.83 -2.64
N ALA A 200 -5.26 -15.31 -1.77
CA ALA A 200 -6.65 -15.03 -2.12
C ALA A 200 -6.81 -13.83 -3.08
N SER A 201 -5.76 -13.02 -3.27
CA SER A 201 -5.75 -11.87 -4.19
C SER A 201 -5.27 -12.21 -5.61
N GLU A 202 -4.68 -13.40 -5.84
CA GLU A 202 -4.19 -13.89 -7.14
C GLU A 202 -5.28 -14.66 -7.90
#